data_AF-A0A859FJU5-F1
#
_entry.id   AF-A0A859FJU5-F1
#
_cell.length_a   1.000
_cell.length_b   1.000
_cell.length_c   1.000
_cell.angle_alpha   90.00
_cell.angle_beta   90.00
_cell.angle_gamma   90.00
#
_symmetry.space_group_name_H-M   'P 1'
#
loop_
_entity.id
_entity.type
_entity.pdbx_description
1 polymer ?
#
loop_
_entity_poly.entity_id
_entity_poly.type
_entity_poly.pdbx_seq_one_letter_code
_entity_poly.pdbx_strand_id
1 'polypeptide(L)'
;MDKMYLCEEIKAVIRNLGGEAHLEEIFEHLVRRGNEELLEYKDPPAVVRKTIYMYASECQSFEGEAGDEHDVFCAVKGKKRGVWGLRKS
;
A
#
# COMPACT_ATOMS: atom_id res chain seq x y z
N MET A 1 8.46 -3.73 11.60
CA MET A 1 7.92 -2.43 11.14
C MET A 1 6.50 -2.24 11.65
N ASP A 2 6.16 -1.03 12.07
CA ASP A 2 4.78 -0.67 12.43
C ASP A 2 3.89 -0.57 11.17
N LYS A 3 2.64 -1.07 11.25
CA LYS A 3 1.73 -1.12 10.10
C LYS A 3 1.28 0.29 9.67
N MET A 4 1.06 1.18 10.63
CA MET A 4 0.58 2.55 10.37
C MET A 4 1.70 3.38 9.73
N TYR A 5 2.94 3.23 10.20
CA TYR A 5 4.11 3.80 9.54
C TYR A 5 4.25 3.34 8.08
N LEU A 6 4.18 2.02 7.84
CA LEU A 6 4.26 1.48 6.48
C LEU A 6 3.11 1.98 5.58
N CYS A 7 1.91 2.16 6.14
CA CYS A 7 0.77 2.74 5.42
C CYS A 7 1.09 4.17 4.94
N GLU A 8 1.63 5.03 5.82
CA GLU A 8 2.02 6.40 5.45
C GLU A 8 3.14 6.43 4.41
N GLU A 9 4.13 5.54 4.53
CA GLU A 9 5.20 5.44 3.54
C GLU A 9 4.67 4.98 2.16
N ILE A 10 3.74 4.02 2.11
CA ILE A 10 3.08 3.61 0.87
C ILE A 10 2.28 4.78 0.28
N LYS A 11 1.54 5.54 1.11
CA LYS A 11 0.80 6.73 0.65
C LYS A 11 1.75 7.76 0.03
N ALA A 12 2.88 8.04 0.67
CA ALA A 12 3.87 8.97 0.15
C ALA A 12 4.47 8.49 -1.19
N VAL A 13 4.79 7.21 -1.30
CA VAL A 13 5.29 6.61 -2.55
C VAL A 13 4.27 6.72 -3.68
N ILE A 14 3.01 6.36 -3.44
CA ILE A 14 1.94 6.47 -4.45
C ILE A 14 1.75 7.93 -4.90
N ARG A 15 1.82 8.90 -3.98
CA ARG A 15 1.78 10.34 -4.35
C ARG A 15 2.96 10.73 -5.24
N ASN A 16 4.16 10.30 -4.88
CA ASN A 16 5.39 10.60 -5.65
C ASN A 16 5.36 9.98 -7.05
N LEU A 17 4.67 8.85 -7.21
CA LEU A 17 4.51 8.14 -8.49
C LEU A 17 3.35 8.67 -9.35
N GLY A 18 2.69 9.75 -8.95
CA GLY A 18 1.62 10.38 -9.74
C GLY A 18 0.19 9.96 -9.35
N GLY A 19 0.03 9.33 -8.18
CA GLY A 19 -1.28 9.02 -7.59
C GLY A 19 -1.74 7.56 -7.76
N GLU A 20 -1.07 6.80 -8.62
CA GLU A 20 -1.25 5.35 -8.77
C GLU A 20 0.09 4.66 -9.04
N ALA A 21 0.25 3.41 -8.60
CA ALA A 21 1.47 2.63 -8.83
C ALA A 21 1.21 1.12 -8.77
N HIS A 22 2.03 0.34 -9.48
CA HIS A 22 2.05 -1.12 -9.32
C HIS A 22 2.71 -1.50 -7.99
N LEU A 23 2.28 -2.62 -7.39
CA LEU A 23 2.82 -3.13 -6.13
C LEU A 23 4.36 -3.24 -6.13
N GLU A 24 4.94 -3.68 -7.24
CA GLU A 24 6.39 -3.79 -7.42
C GLU A 24 7.07 -2.41 -7.41
N GLU A 25 6.49 -1.42 -8.10
CA GLU A 25 7.01 -0.04 -8.12
C GLU A 25 6.95 0.61 -6.73
N ILE A 26 5.87 0.33 -5.98
CA ILE A 26 5.71 0.78 -4.59
C ILE A 26 6.84 0.20 -3.74
N PHE A 27 7.04 -1.12 -3.80
CA PHE A 27 8.09 -1.81 -3.06
C PHE A 27 9.49 -1.28 -3.40
N GLU A 28 9.83 -1.16 -4.68
CA GLU A 28 11.12 -0.64 -5.12
C GLU A 28 11.38 0.79 -4.59
N HIS A 29 10.36 1.65 -4.61
CA HIS A 29 10.48 3.00 -4.08
C HIS A 29 10.60 3.03 -2.56
N LEU A 30 9.91 2.16 -1.83
CA LEU A 30 10.05 2.07 -0.37
C LEU A 30 11.49 1.72 0.02
N VAL A 31 12.10 0.74 -0.66
CA VAL A 31 13.51 0.35 -0.43
C VAL A 31 14.44 1.51 -0.77
N ARG A 32 14.27 2.18 -1.92
CA ARG A 32 15.08 3.36 -2.30
C ARG A 32 14.96 4.53 -1.32
N ARG A 33 13.88 4.61 -0.54
CA ARG A 33 13.65 5.64 0.47
C ARG A 33 14.20 5.26 1.85
N GLY A 34 14.87 4.11 1.98
CA GLY A 34 15.52 3.67 3.21
C GLY A 34 14.72 2.66 4.05
N ASN A 35 13.62 2.12 3.53
CA ASN A 35 12.88 1.03 4.18
C ASN A 35 13.49 -0.35 3.83
N GLU A 36 14.82 -0.47 3.98
CA GLU A 36 15.59 -1.66 3.62
C GLU A 36 15.26 -2.87 4.51
N GLU A 37 14.72 -2.65 5.70
CA GLU A 37 14.25 -3.70 6.60
C GLU A 37 13.10 -4.54 6.00
N LEU A 38 12.43 -4.05 4.95
CA LEU A 38 11.50 -4.85 4.16
C LEU A 38 12.18 -6.09 3.56
N LEU A 39 13.47 -6.00 3.23
CA LEU A 39 14.26 -7.09 2.64
C LEU A 39 14.53 -8.23 3.63
N GLU A 40 14.32 -8.03 4.93
CA GLU A 40 14.46 -9.08 5.95
C GLU A 40 13.29 -10.08 5.93
N TYR A 41 12.16 -9.71 5.32
CA TYR A 41 11.00 -10.60 5.21
C TYR A 41 11.18 -11.63 4.10
N LYS A 42 10.61 -12.82 4.28
CA LYS A 42 10.66 -13.92 3.29
C LYS A 42 10.06 -13.53 1.92
N ASP A 43 9.03 -12.68 1.94
CA ASP A 43 8.37 -12.15 0.75
C ASP A 43 8.05 -10.66 0.99
N PRO A 44 9.00 -9.76 0.73
CA PRO A 44 8.84 -8.33 1.01
C PRO A 44 7.64 -7.69 0.28
N PRO A 45 7.38 -7.96 -1.03
CA PRO A 45 6.18 -7.47 -1.69
C PRO A 45 4.87 -7.95 -1.03
N ALA A 46 4.84 -9.15 -0.44
CA ALA A 46 3.67 -9.62 0.29
C ALA A 46 3.38 -8.80 1.56
N VAL A 47 4.40 -8.24 2.22
CA VAL A 47 4.21 -7.35 3.38
C VAL A 47 3.53 -6.06 2.93
N VAL A 48 4.03 -5.44 1.86
CA VAL A 48 3.44 -4.22 1.27
C VAL A 48 2.00 -4.48 0.84
N ARG A 49 1.75 -5.59 0.14
CA ARG A 49 0.40 -5.99 -0.30
C ARG A 49 -0.55 -6.19 0.88
N LYS A 50 -0.09 -6.86 1.95
CA LYS A 50 -0.88 -7.08 3.15
C LYS A 50 -1.25 -5.75 3.80
N THR A 51 -0.31 -4.80 3.90
CA THR A 51 -0.58 -3.46 4.41
C THR A 51 -1.65 -2.76 3.58
N ILE A 52 -1.51 -2.72 2.26
CA ILE A 52 -2.53 -2.12 1.38
C ILE A 52 -3.91 -2.74 1.62
N TYR A 53 -4.00 -4.07 1.79
CA TYR A 53 -5.28 -4.77 1.95
C TYR A 53 -5.97 -4.45 3.29
N MET A 54 -5.20 -4.15 4.34
CA MET A 54 -5.77 -3.74 5.64
C MET A 54 -6.35 -2.34 5.60
N TYR A 55 -5.94 -1.52 4.64
CA TYR A 55 -6.35 -0.12 4.47
C TYR A 55 -7.10 0.13 3.15
N ALA A 56 -7.77 -0.89 2.60
CA ALA A 56 -8.62 -0.77 1.42
C ALA A 56 -9.96 -1.44 1.67
N SER A 57 -11.06 -0.68 1.76
CA SER A 57 -12.39 -1.19 2.12
C SER A 57 -12.95 -2.25 1.18
N GLU A 58 -12.45 -2.30 -0.05
CA GLU A 58 -12.82 -3.35 -0.99
C GLU A 58 -12.23 -4.71 -0.59
N CYS A 59 -11.16 -4.78 0.20
CA CYS A 59 -10.45 -6.00 0.55
C CYS A 59 -11.07 -6.72 1.75
N GLN A 60 -11.03 -8.06 1.73
CA GLN A 60 -11.58 -8.88 2.82
C GLN A 60 -10.82 -8.70 4.15
N SER A 61 -9.55 -8.29 4.09
CA SER A 61 -8.69 -8.08 5.25
C SER A 61 -8.72 -6.64 5.78
N PHE A 62 -9.67 -5.81 5.32
CA PHE A 62 -9.80 -4.43 5.75
C PHE A 62 -10.08 -4.34 7.26
N GLU A 63 -9.34 -3.48 7.95
CA GLU A 63 -9.41 -3.29 9.41
C GLU A 63 -10.04 -1.91 9.74
N GLY A 64 -11.21 -1.56 9.16
CA GLY A 64 -11.90 -0.28 9.38
C GLY A 64 -13.35 -0.24 8.86
N GLU A 65 -13.95 0.95 8.77
CA GLU A 65 -15.26 1.20 8.14
C GLU A 65 -15.10 1.79 6.73
N ALA A 66 -15.92 1.34 5.77
CA ALA A 66 -15.76 1.82 4.39
C ALA A 66 -16.01 3.34 4.30
N GLY A 67 -15.03 4.08 3.75
CA GLY A 67 -15.04 5.53 3.69
C GLY A 67 -14.57 6.26 4.95
N ASP A 68 -14.08 5.55 5.96
CA ASP A 68 -13.41 6.17 7.11
C ASP A 68 -11.94 6.55 6.81
N GLU A 69 -11.22 7.02 7.83
CA GLU A 69 -9.80 7.36 7.71
C GLU A 69 -8.86 6.17 7.47
N HIS A 70 -9.31 4.94 7.73
CA HIS A 70 -8.57 3.71 7.45
C HIS A 70 -8.76 3.25 6.00
N ASP A 71 -9.80 3.70 5.29
CA ASP A 71 -10.03 3.40 3.88
C ASP A 71 -9.17 4.26 2.94
N VAL A 72 -7.86 4.00 2.99
CA VAL A 72 -6.83 4.81 2.33
C VAL A 72 -6.63 4.45 0.86
N PHE A 73 -6.71 3.16 0.50
CA PHE A 73 -6.30 2.67 -0.81
C PHE A 73 -7.47 2.13 -1.64
N CYS A 74 -7.28 2.14 -2.97
CA CYS A 74 -8.20 1.52 -3.92
C CYS A 74 -7.45 0.88 -5.09
N ALA A 75 -7.99 -0.20 -5.64
CA ALA A 75 -7.46 -0.91 -6.78
C ALA A 75 -7.97 -0.24 -8.07
N VAL A 76 -7.10 0.54 -8.71
CA VAL A 76 -7.45 1.36 -9.89
C VAL A 76 -7.91 0.50 -11.07
N LYS A 77 -7.26 -0.65 -11.30
CA LYS A 77 -7.53 -1.54 -12.45
C LYS A 77 -8.14 -2.88 -12.03
N GLY A 78 -8.69 -2.94 -10.82
CA GLY A 78 -9.14 -4.14 -10.12
C GLY A 78 -8.00 -4.89 -9.42
N LYS A 79 -8.29 -5.53 -8.28
CA LYS A 79 -7.29 -6.13 -7.36
C LYS A 79 -6.27 -7.07 -8.01
N LYS A 80 -6.69 -7.83 -9.04
CA LYS A 80 -5.83 -8.82 -9.72
C LYS A 80 -4.72 -8.19 -10.56
N ARG A 81 -4.78 -6.88 -10.85
CA ARG A 81 -3.75 -6.20 -11.66
C ARG A 81 -2.65 -5.55 -10.84
N GLY A 82 -2.74 -5.56 -9.51
CA GLY A 82 -1.69 -5.04 -8.64
C GLY A 82 -1.45 -3.52 -8.71
N VAL A 83 -2.32 -2.76 -9.37
CA VAL A 83 -2.23 -1.29 -9.45
C VAL A 83 -3.12 -0.66 -8.38
N TRP A 84 -2.50 0.14 -7.51
CA TRP A 84 -3.12 0.76 -6.34
C TRP A 84 -3.01 2.26 -6.44
N GLY A 85 -4.07 2.94 -6.00
CA GLY A 85 -4.13 4.38 -5.88
C GLY A 85 -4.64 4.78 -4.50
N LEU A 86 -4.67 6.09 -4.27
CA LEU A 86 -5.27 6.65 -3.06
C LEU A 86 -6.78 6.84 -3.25
N ARG A 87 -7.55 6.46 -2.24
CA ARG A 87 -8.94 6.85 -2.13
C ARG A 87 -8.96 8.36 -1.88
N LYS A 88 -9.66 9.10 -2.75
CA LYS A 88 -9.76 10.56 -2.65
C LYS A 88 -10.29 10.92 -1.26
N SER A 89 -9.50 11.71 -0.54
CA SER A 89 -9.94 12.50 0.62
C SER A 89 -10.73 13.71 0.12
#